data_AF-A0A2Z6R922-F1
#
_entry.id   AF-A0A2Z6R922-F1
#
_cell.length_a   1.000
_cell.length_b   1.000
_cell.length_c   1.000
_cell.angle_alpha   90.00
_cell.angle_beta   90.00
_cell.angle_gamma   90.00
#
_symmetry.space_group_name_H-M   'P 1'
#
loop_
_entity.id
_entity.type
_entity.pdbx_description
1 polymer ?
#
loop_
_entity_poly.entity_id
_entity_poly.type
_entity_poly.pdbx_seq_one_letter_code
_entity_poly.pdbx_strand_id
1 'polypeptide(L)'
;METNDIPLPVKKKKPVEIHNYPKESIIQYSDSKRSYTYNIIKEGTYPPAAYFKYTKGQKGFRIPDNYEAETSLRKPKTRQVVRCIIKYVEKNPVYWIYYGDRFQYHVKSEKSSSDVACLYAKALNPETKTHYSGPHFFGLHLEILQQTRDTHRRATVLKSFDNLTSTGQNN
;
A
#
# COMPACT_ATOMS: atom_id res chain seq x y z
N MET A 1 -2.01 -42.46 -32.95
CA MET A 1 -1.35 -41.15 -32.82
C MET A 1 -2.30 -40.25 -32.04
N GLU A 2 -2.16 -40.19 -30.72
CA GLU A 2 -2.86 -39.19 -29.90
C GLU A 2 -1.85 -38.08 -29.59
N THR A 3 -2.11 -36.90 -30.13
CA THR A 3 -1.33 -35.69 -29.89
C THR A 3 -1.64 -35.16 -28.49
N ASN A 4 -0.72 -35.40 -27.56
CA ASN A 4 -0.69 -34.72 -26.26
C ASN A 4 -0.31 -33.24 -26.48
N ASP A 5 -1.29 -32.36 -26.58
CA ASP A 5 -1.07 -30.93 -26.47
C ASP A 5 -0.74 -30.57 -25.02
N ILE A 6 0.56 -30.54 -24.72
CA ILE A 6 1.10 -29.99 -23.48
C ILE A 6 0.87 -28.47 -23.52
N PRO A 7 0.12 -27.86 -22.59
CA PRO A 7 -0.05 -26.42 -22.57
C PRO A 7 1.31 -25.74 -22.35
N LEU A 8 1.73 -24.93 -23.32
CA LEU A 8 2.96 -24.14 -23.21
C LEU A 8 2.95 -23.30 -21.92
N PRO A 9 4.09 -23.19 -21.21
CA PRO A 9 4.17 -22.39 -19.99
C PRO A 9 3.92 -20.91 -20.33
N VAL A 10 2.79 -20.39 -19.87
CA VAL A 10 2.43 -18.97 -20.00
C VAL A 10 3.54 -18.15 -19.34
N LYS A 11 4.36 -17.46 -20.14
CA LYS A 11 5.41 -16.54 -19.67
C LYS A 11 4.76 -15.51 -18.73
N LYS A 12 5.02 -15.64 -17.43
CA LYS A 12 4.52 -14.67 -16.42
C LYS A 12 5.15 -13.31 -16.73
N LYS A 13 4.33 -12.35 -17.19
CA LYS A 13 4.77 -10.95 -17.34
C LYS A 13 5.29 -10.45 -15.99
N LYS A 14 6.48 -9.84 -16.00
CA LYS A 14 7.04 -9.17 -14.81
C LYS A 14 6.09 -8.04 -14.38
N PRO A 15 5.95 -7.77 -13.07
CA PRO A 15 5.26 -6.59 -12.60
C PRO A 15 5.86 -5.32 -13.20
N VAL A 16 5.00 -4.36 -13.53
CA VAL A 16 5.38 -3.06 -14.09
C VAL A 16 4.78 -1.97 -13.20
N GLU A 17 5.63 -1.08 -12.73
CA GLU A 17 5.29 0.12 -11.96
C GLU A 17 5.67 1.35 -12.79
N ILE A 18 4.71 2.24 -13.05
CA ILE A 18 4.88 3.46 -13.87
C ILE A 18 4.46 4.66 -13.01
N HIS A 19 5.37 5.61 -12.80
CA HIS A 19 5.13 6.81 -12.02
C HIS A 19 6.08 7.95 -12.41
N ASN A 20 5.72 9.16 -12.01
CA ASN A 20 6.60 10.34 -11.99
C ASN A 20 6.73 10.91 -10.56
N TYR A 21 6.51 10.06 -9.55
CA TYR A 21 6.53 10.44 -8.14
C TYR A 21 7.93 10.94 -7.70
N PRO A 22 8.03 12.00 -6.88
CA PRO A 22 6.94 12.71 -6.18
C PRO A 22 6.29 13.86 -6.96
N LYS A 23 6.67 14.12 -8.22
CA LYS A 23 6.09 15.21 -9.03
C LYS A 23 4.60 15.00 -9.27
N GLU A 24 4.20 13.75 -9.49
CA GLU A 24 2.80 13.33 -9.57
C GLU A 24 2.50 12.30 -8.49
N SER A 25 1.32 12.40 -7.86
CA SER A 25 0.86 11.45 -6.85
C SER A 25 0.34 10.12 -7.43
N ILE A 26 0.21 10.03 -8.75
CA ILE A 26 -0.38 8.88 -9.43
C ILE A 26 0.70 7.83 -9.69
N ILE A 27 0.43 6.61 -9.26
CA ILE A 27 1.26 5.43 -9.52
C ILE A 27 0.39 4.36 -10.18
N GLN A 28 0.80 3.91 -11.35
CA GLN A 28 0.15 2.81 -12.05
C GLN A 28 0.96 1.53 -11.85
N TYR A 29 0.28 0.49 -11.38
CA TYR A 29 0.89 -0.82 -11.21
C TYR A 29 0.09 -1.86 -11.99
N SER A 30 0.80 -2.73 -12.70
CA SER A 30 0.19 -3.87 -13.36
C SER A 30 1.06 -5.11 -13.21
N ASP A 31 0.43 -6.24 -12.95
CA ASP A 31 1.05 -7.54 -13.04
C ASP A 31 0.33 -8.40 -14.09
N SER A 32 0.76 -9.65 -14.25
CA SER A 32 0.15 -10.60 -15.20
C SER A 32 -1.36 -10.83 -15.02
N LYS A 33 -1.97 -10.44 -13.89
CA LYS A 33 -3.36 -10.73 -13.52
C LYS A 33 -4.19 -9.48 -13.22
N ARG A 34 -3.58 -8.40 -12.74
CA ARG A 34 -4.28 -7.27 -12.13
C ARG A 34 -3.64 -5.95 -12.52
N SER A 35 -4.46 -4.90 -12.53
CA SER A 35 -3.98 -3.53 -12.73
C SER A 35 -4.66 -2.61 -11.74
N TYR A 36 -3.83 -1.79 -11.09
CA TYR A 36 -4.21 -0.84 -10.08
C TYR A 36 -3.72 0.55 -10.47
N THR A 37 -4.50 1.55 -10.13
CA THR A 37 -4.04 2.94 -10.12
C THR A 37 -4.18 3.45 -8.71
N TYR A 38 -3.08 3.94 -8.15
CA TYR A 38 -3.02 4.56 -6.84
C TYR A 38 -2.84 6.06 -7.02
N ASN A 39 -3.61 6.85 -6.28
CA ASN A 39 -3.39 8.27 -6.09
C ASN A 39 -2.99 8.48 -4.62
N ILE A 40 -1.71 8.78 -4.39
CA ILE A 40 -1.15 8.90 -3.05
C ILE A 40 -1.50 10.28 -2.47
N ILE A 41 -2.33 10.29 -1.43
CA ILE A 41 -2.77 11.53 -0.76
C ILE A 41 -1.78 11.87 0.36
N LYS A 42 -1.39 10.87 1.16
CA LYS A 42 -0.35 10.98 2.19
C LYS A 42 0.53 9.75 2.15
N GLU A 43 1.83 9.98 1.97
CA GLU A 43 2.84 8.92 1.97
C GLU A 43 2.93 8.21 3.33
N GLY A 44 2.72 8.93 4.43
CA GLY A 44 2.96 8.40 5.77
C GLY A 44 4.44 8.13 6.06
N THR A 45 4.76 7.72 7.28
CA THR A 45 6.13 7.44 7.71
C THR A 45 6.22 6.08 8.37
N TYR A 46 7.41 5.47 8.39
CA TYR A 46 7.59 4.24 9.14
C TYR A 46 7.68 4.54 10.64
N PRO A 47 6.91 3.84 11.49
CA PRO A 47 7.03 4.02 12.92
C PRO A 47 8.41 3.60 13.45
N PRO A 48 8.79 4.06 14.65
CA PRO A 48 9.96 3.60 15.38
C PRO A 48 10.08 2.08 15.41
N ALA A 49 11.33 1.60 15.38
CA ALA A 49 11.65 0.17 15.34
C ALA A 49 10.98 -0.63 16.48
N ALA A 50 10.73 0.00 17.64
CA ALA A 50 10.11 -0.63 18.80
C ALA A 50 8.70 -1.20 18.54
N TYR A 51 7.95 -0.65 17.59
CA TYR A 51 6.60 -1.13 17.25
C TYR A 51 6.35 -1.24 15.75
N PHE A 52 7.43 -1.28 14.97
CA PHE A 52 7.37 -1.42 13.54
C PHE A 52 6.80 -2.78 13.11
N LYS A 53 5.84 -2.78 12.17
CA LYS A 53 5.15 -4.00 11.71
C LYS A 53 5.31 -4.23 10.21
N TYR A 54 5.19 -5.49 9.82
CA TYR A 54 5.18 -5.95 8.45
C TYR A 54 3.88 -6.70 8.14
N THR A 55 3.46 -6.69 6.88
CA THR A 55 2.36 -7.55 6.42
C THR A 55 2.77 -9.02 6.49
N LYS A 56 1.83 -9.93 6.75
CA LYS A 56 2.11 -11.38 6.79
C LYS A 56 2.56 -11.90 5.41
N GLY A 57 3.59 -12.76 5.37
CA GLY A 57 4.11 -13.41 4.15
C GLY A 57 5.65 -13.45 4.12
N GLN A 58 6.22 -14.30 3.25
CA GLN A 58 7.69 -14.47 3.14
C GLN A 58 8.44 -13.18 2.76
N LYS A 59 7.79 -12.29 1.99
CA LYS A 59 8.29 -10.95 1.64
C LYS A 59 7.33 -9.90 2.20
N GLY A 60 7.17 -9.89 3.53
CA GLY A 60 6.30 -8.94 4.20
C GLY A 60 6.65 -7.49 3.84
N PHE A 61 5.65 -6.66 3.57
CA PHE A 61 5.81 -5.25 3.27
C PHE A 61 5.74 -4.43 4.55
N ARG A 62 6.57 -3.39 4.62
CA ARG A 62 6.62 -2.45 5.74
C ARG A 62 5.33 -1.65 5.82
N ILE A 63 4.75 -1.54 7.02
CA ILE A 63 3.47 -0.86 7.20
C ILE A 63 3.71 0.58 7.68
N PRO A 64 3.40 1.60 6.86
CA PRO A 64 3.52 3.01 7.25
C PRO A 64 2.40 3.44 8.20
N ASP A 65 2.69 4.45 9.01
CA ASP A 65 1.72 5.19 9.80
C ASP A 65 1.26 6.45 9.06
N ASN A 66 0.04 6.92 9.35
CA ASN A 66 -0.61 8.07 8.73
C ASN A 66 -0.59 8.04 7.18
N TYR A 67 -0.72 6.86 6.60
CA TYR A 67 -0.78 6.65 5.17
C TYR A 67 -2.20 6.78 4.64
N GLU A 68 -2.33 7.38 3.46
CA GLU A 68 -3.60 7.62 2.79
C GLU A 68 -3.44 7.58 1.28
N ALA A 69 -4.23 6.74 0.61
CA ALA A 69 -4.23 6.64 -0.84
C ALA A 69 -5.61 6.30 -1.37
N GLU A 70 -5.93 6.81 -2.54
CA GLU A 70 -7.06 6.34 -3.33
C GLU A 70 -6.60 5.23 -4.26
N THR A 71 -7.25 4.07 -4.18
CA THR A 71 -6.98 2.93 -5.04
C THR A 71 -8.16 2.74 -5.99
N SER A 72 -7.88 2.55 -7.27
CA SER A 72 -8.86 2.09 -8.25
C SER A 72 -8.43 0.79 -8.92
N LEU A 73 -9.38 -0.13 -9.07
CA LEU A 73 -9.22 -1.38 -9.81
C LEU A 73 -9.89 -1.21 -11.19
N ARG A 74 -9.22 -1.58 -12.29
CA ARG A 74 -9.76 -1.38 -13.66
C ARG A 74 -10.93 -2.36 -13.95
N LYS A 75 -12.04 -1.97 -14.61
CA LYS A 75 -12.22 -1.37 -15.97
C LYS A 75 -12.72 0.11 -15.99
N PRO A 76 -12.50 0.88 -17.09
CA PRO A 76 -12.80 2.32 -17.18
C PRO A 76 -14.27 2.74 -17.02
N LYS A 77 -15.23 1.84 -17.28
CA LYS A 77 -16.67 2.18 -17.31
C LYS A 77 -17.37 2.11 -15.94
N THR A 78 -16.74 1.52 -14.92
CA THR A 78 -17.31 1.33 -13.57
C THR A 78 -16.22 1.49 -12.50
N ARG A 79 -15.33 2.46 -12.69
CA ARG A 79 -14.09 2.62 -11.92
C ARG A 79 -14.42 3.00 -10.47
N GLN A 80 -14.66 2.00 -9.63
CA GLN A 80 -14.85 2.20 -8.20
C GLN A 80 -13.50 2.61 -7.61
N VAL A 81 -13.46 3.85 -7.13
CA VAL A 81 -12.34 4.39 -6.36
C VAL A 81 -12.68 4.15 -4.89
N VAL A 82 -11.70 3.64 -4.16
CA VAL A 82 -11.79 3.50 -2.70
C VAL A 82 -10.65 4.25 -2.06
N ARG A 83 -10.87 4.74 -0.83
CA ARG A 83 -9.84 5.42 -0.05
C ARG A 83 -9.33 4.50 1.04
N CYS A 84 -8.05 4.17 0.95
CA CYS A 84 -7.33 3.30 1.86
C CYS A 84 -6.56 4.16 2.87
N ILE A 85 -6.75 3.91 4.16
CA ILE A 85 -6.06 4.62 5.24
C ILE A 85 -5.41 3.63 6.18
N ILE A 86 -4.18 3.94 6.62
CA ILE A 86 -3.50 3.22 7.70
C ILE A 86 -3.07 4.22 8.76
N LYS A 87 -3.44 3.94 10.01
CA LYS A 87 -2.97 4.68 11.20
C LYS A 87 -2.59 3.72 12.30
N TYR A 88 -1.55 4.03 13.05
CA TYR A 88 -1.18 3.30 14.24
C TYR A 88 -1.94 3.85 15.44
N VAL A 89 -2.72 2.99 16.09
CA VAL A 89 -3.41 3.27 17.36
C VAL A 89 -2.82 2.33 18.39
N GLU A 90 -2.38 2.87 19.53
CA GLU A 90 -1.73 2.08 20.60
C GLU A 90 -0.62 1.15 20.07
N LYS A 91 0.25 1.68 19.21
CA LYS A 91 1.37 0.96 18.58
C LYS A 91 0.97 -0.17 17.62
N ASN A 92 -0.31 -0.29 17.25
CA ASN A 92 -0.80 -1.29 16.30
C ASN A 92 -1.44 -0.64 15.06
N PRO A 93 -1.16 -1.14 13.84
CA PRO A 93 -1.74 -0.60 12.63
C PRO A 93 -3.22 -0.98 12.52
N VAL A 94 -4.05 0.02 12.28
CA VAL A 94 -5.46 -0.13 11.95
C VAL A 94 -5.66 0.28 10.49
N TYR A 95 -6.46 -0.51 9.78
CA TYR A 95 -6.66 -0.37 8.35
C TYR A 95 -8.11 0.02 8.08
N TRP A 96 -8.33 1.04 7.27
CA TRP A 96 -9.65 1.46 6.83
C TRP A 96 -9.74 1.46 5.30
N ILE A 97 -10.91 1.07 4.80
CA ILE A 97 -11.30 1.25 3.40
C ILE A 97 -12.61 2.03 3.41
N TYR A 98 -12.59 3.22 2.83
CA TYR A 98 -13.78 4.00 2.57
C TYR A 98 -14.22 3.84 1.11
N TYR A 99 -15.52 3.75 0.89
CA TYR A 99 -16.13 3.45 -0.40
C TYR A 99 -17.54 4.01 -0.52
N GLY A 100 -18.14 3.87 -1.71
CA GLY A 100 -19.44 4.47 -2.04
C GLY A 100 -19.29 5.91 -2.55
N ASP A 101 -20.41 6.56 -2.80
CA ASP A 101 -20.38 7.95 -3.23
C ASP A 101 -19.76 8.83 -2.13
N ARG A 102 -18.84 9.71 -2.54
CA ARG A 102 -18.08 10.58 -1.64
C ARG A 102 -17.47 9.88 -0.41
N PHE A 103 -17.15 8.59 -0.52
CA PHE A 103 -16.55 7.79 0.57
C PHE A 103 -17.41 7.69 1.85
N GLN A 104 -18.75 7.69 1.72
CA GLN A 104 -19.68 7.68 2.85
C GLN A 104 -19.65 6.39 3.71
N TYR A 105 -19.29 5.25 3.12
CA TYR A 105 -19.24 3.96 3.82
C TYR A 105 -17.80 3.59 4.14
N HIS A 106 -17.59 2.85 5.23
CA HIS A 106 -16.27 2.34 5.56
C HIS A 106 -16.30 0.96 6.23
N VAL A 107 -15.23 0.21 6.02
CA VAL A 107 -14.89 -0.96 6.83
C VAL A 107 -13.54 -0.74 7.50
N LYS A 108 -13.36 -1.31 8.69
CA LYS A 108 -12.08 -1.26 9.41
C LYS A 108 -11.65 -2.64 9.86
N SER A 109 -10.34 -2.84 9.97
CA SER A 109 -9.76 -4.03 10.63
C SER A 109 -8.50 -3.64 11.39
N GLU A 110 -8.32 -4.26 12.54
CA GLU A 110 -7.09 -4.20 13.34
C GLU A 110 -6.21 -5.45 13.09
N LYS A 111 -6.71 -6.42 12.31
CA LYS A 111 -6.05 -7.70 12.08
C LYS A 111 -5.02 -7.64 10.97
N SER A 112 -5.40 -7.14 9.79
CA SER A 112 -4.50 -6.97 8.63
C SER A 112 -5.16 -6.19 7.49
N SER A 113 -4.34 -5.70 6.56
CA SER A 113 -4.81 -5.08 5.31
C SER A 113 -5.62 -6.05 4.43
N SER A 114 -5.31 -7.35 4.43
CA SER A 114 -6.07 -8.35 3.66
C SER A 114 -7.43 -8.64 4.29
N ASP A 115 -7.52 -8.60 5.62
CA ASP A 115 -8.76 -8.79 6.36
C ASP A 115 -9.76 -7.67 6.05
N VAL A 116 -9.35 -6.40 6.14
CA VAL A 116 -10.22 -5.28 5.77
C VAL A 116 -10.62 -5.31 4.29
N ALA A 117 -9.71 -5.75 3.40
CA ALA A 117 -10.05 -5.88 1.98
C ALA A 117 -11.08 -7.00 1.73
N CYS A 118 -11.05 -8.07 2.52
CA CYS A 118 -12.07 -9.12 2.53
C CYS A 118 -13.42 -8.60 3.07
N LEU A 119 -13.39 -7.82 4.17
CA LEU A 119 -14.59 -7.16 4.71
C LEU A 119 -15.22 -6.24 3.67
N TYR A 120 -14.41 -5.45 2.95
CA TYR A 120 -14.87 -4.62 1.85
C TYR A 120 -15.53 -5.44 0.73
N ALA A 121 -14.90 -6.55 0.30
CA ALA A 121 -15.48 -7.42 -0.72
C ALA A 121 -16.85 -7.96 -0.30
N LYS A 122 -16.97 -8.42 0.96
CA LYS A 122 -18.23 -8.90 1.54
C LYS A 122 -19.27 -7.80 1.70
N ALA A 123 -18.85 -6.57 1.99
CA ALA A 123 -19.76 -5.43 2.08
C ALA A 123 -20.35 -5.05 0.71
N LEU A 124 -19.63 -5.29 -0.39
CA LEU A 124 -20.16 -5.14 -1.75
C LEU A 124 -21.05 -6.30 -2.19
N ASN A 125 -20.65 -7.53 -1.84
CA ASN A 125 -21.41 -8.74 -2.12
C ASN A 125 -21.13 -9.77 -1.02
N PRO A 126 -22.09 -10.02 -0.09
CA PRO A 126 -21.90 -10.96 1.02
C PRO A 126 -21.53 -12.38 0.61
N GLU A 127 -21.96 -12.82 -0.58
CA GLU A 127 -21.71 -14.17 -1.11
C GLU A 127 -20.39 -14.28 -1.89
N THR A 128 -19.63 -13.18 -1.99
CA THR A 128 -18.39 -13.17 -2.76
C THR A 128 -17.35 -14.12 -2.19
N LYS A 129 -16.70 -14.87 -3.09
CA LYS A 129 -15.47 -15.63 -2.82
C LYS A 129 -14.22 -14.85 -3.22
N THR A 130 -14.36 -13.56 -3.53
CA THR A 130 -13.26 -12.71 -3.98
C THR A 130 -12.33 -12.40 -2.83
N HIS A 131 -11.05 -12.75 -2.99
CA HIS A 131 -10.00 -12.37 -2.06
C HIS A 131 -9.06 -11.34 -2.68
N TYR A 132 -9.11 -10.12 -2.15
CA TYR A 132 -8.15 -9.08 -2.45
C TYR A 132 -6.87 -9.30 -1.65
N SER A 133 -5.72 -9.06 -2.30
CA SER A 133 -4.44 -8.99 -1.58
C SER A 133 -4.37 -7.63 -0.91
N GLY A 134 -4.41 -7.57 0.42
CA GLY A 134 -4.32 -6.33 1.18
C GLY A 134 -3.11 -5.47 0.80
N PRO A 135 -1.88 -6.02 0.76
CA PRO A 135 -0.70 -5.26 0.35
C PRO A 135 -0.78 -4.65 -1.06
N HIS A 136 -1.45 -5.32 -1.99
CA HIS A 136 -1.70 -4.75 -3.31
C HIS A 136 -2.80 -3.69 -3.24
N PHE A 137 -3.92 -4.00 -2.58
CA PHE A 137 -5.05 -3.08 -2.45
C PHE A 137 -4.67 -1.73 -1.80
N PHE A 138 -3.73 -1.76 -0.85
CA PHE A 138 -3.19 -0.57 -0.19
C PHE A 138 -1.96 0.04 -0.88
N GLY A 139 -1.40 -0.60 -1.91
CA GLY A 139 -0.15 -0.12 -2.55
C GLY A 139 1.10 -0.24 -1.67
N LEU A 140 1.10 -1.12 -0.66
CA LEU A 140 2.25 -1.31 0.26
C LEU A 140 3.47 -1.93 -0.41
N HIS A 141 3.27 -2.58 -1.56
CA HIS A 141 4.33 -3.20 -2.35
C HIS A 141 5.06 -2.23 -3.28
N LEU A 142 4.51 -1.02 -3.48
CA LEU A 142 5.08 -0.03 -4.42
C LEU A 142 6.50 0.32 -4.01
N GLU A 143 7.45 0.10 -4.91
CA GLU A 143 8.87 0.24 -4.60
C GLU A 143 9.24 1.71 -4.38
N ILE A 144 8.69 2.61 -5.21
CA ILE A 144 8.97 4.05 -5.09
C ILE A 144 8.60 4.61 -3.72
N LEU A 145 7.45 4.21 -3.17
CA LEU A 145 7.02 4.68 -1.85
C LEU A 145 7.89 4.13 -0.71
N GLN A 146 8.50 2.97 -0.90
CA GLN A 146 9.45 2.47 0.07
C GLN A 146 10.75 3.28 0.04
N GLN A 147 11.25 3.57 -1.16
CA GLN A 147 12.48 4.35 -1.36
C GLN A 147 12.34 5.79 -0.86
N THR A 148 11.21 6.46 -1.14
CA THR A 148 10.99 7.83 -0.68
C THR A 148 10.95 7.93 0.84
N ARG A 149 10.24 7.02 1.52
CA ARG A 149 10.19 6.98 3.00
C ARG A 149 11.57 6.73 3.61
N ASP A 150 12.35 5.83 3.03
CA ASP A 150 13.71 5.54 3.49
C ASP A 150 14.63 6.75 3.30
N THR A 151 14.48 7.49 2.21
CA THR A 151 15.24 8.72 1.92
C THR A 151 14.89 9.82 2.93
N HIS A 152 13.62 10.05 3.19
CA HIS A 152 13.16 11.03 4.19
C HIS A 152 13.65 10.69 5.61
N ARG A 153 13.63 9.41 5.97
CA ARG A 153 14.15 8.94 7.26
C ARG A 153 15.65 9.23 7.39
N ARG A 154 16.45 8.92 6.36
CA ARG A 154 17.90 9.19 6.37
C ARG A 154 18.21 10.69 6.46
N ALA A 155 17.51 11.51 5.69
CA ALA A 155 17.68 12.96 5.73
C ALA A 155 17.36 13.55 7.12
N THR A 156 16.32 13.03 7.79
CA THR A 156 15.95 13.45 9.15
C THR A 156 17.03 13.08 10.17
N VAL A 157 17.59 11.87 10.05
CA VAL A 157 18.68 11.41 10.92
C VAL A 157 19.92 12.29 10.76
N LEU A 158 20.33 12.60 9.52
CA LEU A 158 21.49 13.46 9.26
C LEU A 158 21.31 14.87 9.84
N LYS A 159 20.15 15.51 9.61
CA LYS A 159 19.85 16.83 10.20
C LYS A 159 19.91 16.82 11.74
N SER A 160 19.54 15.71 12.37
CA SER A 160 19.64 15.58 13.83
C SER A 160 21.09 15.60 14.32
N PHE A 161 22.03 15.06 13.55
CA PHE A 161 23.46 15.07 13.90
C PHE A 161 24.08 16.46 13.75
N ASP A 162 23.70 17.21 12.70
CA ASP A 162 24.20 18.57 12.48
C ASP A 162 23.75 19.54 13.59
N ASN A 163 22.60 19.30 14.20
CA ASN A 163 22.12 20.11 15.33
C ASN A 163 22.81 19.76 16.68
N LEU A 164 23.44 18.58 16.79
CA LEU A 164 24.16 18.15 18.00
C LEU A 164 25.57 18.76 18.10
N THR A 165 26.12 19.28 17.01
CA THR A 165 27.44 19.90 16.98
C THR A 165 27.43 21.40 17.33
N SER A 166 26.26 22.01 17.58
CA SER A 166 26.12 23.45 17.85
C SER A 166 26.06 23.86 19.33
N THR A 167 26.08 22.92 20.30
CA THR A 167 26.01 23.26 21.75
C THR A 167 27.33 23.05 22.51
N GLY A 168 28.45 23.04 21.80
CA GLY A 168 29.78 22.83 22.38
C GLY A 168 30.66 24.08 22.46
N GLN A 169 30.12 25.28 22.73
CA GLN A 169 30.96 26.45 23.00
C GLN A 169 30.33 27.42 24.02
N ASN A 170 31.11 27.62 25.11
CA ASN A 170 31.24 28.82 25.96
C ASN A 170 30.31 28.94 27.18
N ASN A 171 30.75 28.48 28.35
CA ASN A 171 31.56 29.27 29.31
C ASN A 171 32.05 28.39 30.47
#